data_AF-A0A2V9UHM5-F1
#
_entry.id   AF-A0A2V9UHM5-F1
#
_cell.length_a   1.000
_cell.length_b   1.000
_cell.length_c   1.000
_cell.angle_alpha   90.00
_cell.angle_beta   90.00
_cell.angle_gamma   90.00
#
_symmetry.space_group_name_H-M   'P 1'
#
loop_
_entity.id
_entity.type
_entity.pdbx_description
1 polymer ?
#
loop_
_entity_poly.entity_id
_entity_poly.type
_entity_poly.pdbx_seq_one_letter_code
_entity_poly.pdbx_strand_id
1 'polypeptide(L)'
;MNDDRAQSALRVLQWVIALVIVAEGAVFAFSSDSAHVFAKTGLPGFVRLALAWTEIGAAILFLVPRAIVAGGWLLIGVLVFAIVLHILHGWWNVGALMVYAVGTWAVMAGRAQTSATK
;
A
#
# COMPACT_ATOMS: atom_id res chain seq x y z
N MET A 1 26.77 5.54 8.71
CA MET A 1 26.10 4.48 7.93
C MET A 1 26.41 4.80 6.47
N ASN A 2 26.83 3.86 5.63
CA ASN A 2 27.17 4.19 4.24
C ASN A 2 25.88 4.55 3.49
N ASP A 3 25.84 5.74 2.88
CA ASP A 3 24.64 6.26 2.19
C ASP A 3 24.16 5.29 1.09
N ASP A 4 25.07 4.60 0.41
CA ASP A 4 24.77 3.58 -0.59
C ASP A 4 23.98 2.38 -0.03
N ARG A 5 24.30 1.97 1.21
CA ARG A 5 23.60 0.86 1.89
C ARG A 5 22.18 1.29 2.28
N ALA A 6 22.01 2.51 2.76
CA ALA A 6 20.70 3.05 3.11
C ALA A 6 19.80 3.17 1.87
N GLN A 7 20.33 3.70 0.76
CA GLN A 7 19.57 3.79 -0.50
C GLN A 7 19.19 2.42 -1.05
N SER A 8 20.10 1.45 -0.97
CA SER A 8 19.83 0.08 -1.40
C SER A 8 18.73 -0.55 -0.54
N ALA A 9 18.78 -0.38 0.78
CA ALA A 9 17.75 -0.88 1.69
C ALA A 9 16.36 -0.26 1.39
N LEU A 10 16.29 1.06 1.16
CA LEU A 10 15.04 1.73 0.80
C LEU A 10 14.49 1.26 -0.55
N ARG A 11 15.37 0.97 -1.52
CA ARG A 11 14.96 0.42 -2.81
C ARG A 11 14.39 -0.99 -2.66
N VAL A 12 15.04 -1.85 -1.86
CA VAL A 12 14.52 -3.19 -1.55
C VAL A 12 13.17 -3.09 -0.84
N LEU A 13 13.06 -2.20 0.16
CA LEU A 13 11.81 -1.96 0.89
C LEU A 13 10.69 -1.51 -0.06
N GLN A 14 10.98 -0.58 -0.97
CA GLN A 14 10.03 -0.10 -1.99
C GLN A 14 9.48 -1.26 -2.82
N TRP A 15 10.36 -2.12 -3.33
CA TRP A 15 9.96 -3.27 -4.15
C TRP A 15 9.15 -4.29 -3.38
N VAL A 16 9.55 -4.62 -2.14
CA VAL A 16 8.84 -5.58 -1.30
C VAL A 16 7.43 -5.07 -0.98
N ILE A 17 7.29 -3.83 -0.52
CA ILE A 17 5.98 -3.25 -0.19
C ILE A 17 5.06 -3.26 -1.41
N ALA A 18 5.55 -2.79 -2.56
CA ALA A 18 4.73 -2.73 -3.76
C ALA A 18 4.30 -4.12 -4.25
N LEU A 19 5.20 -5.10 -4.24
CA LEU A 19 4.89 -6.46 -4.67
C LEU A 19 3.87 -7.14 -3.74
N VAL A 20 4.04 -6.96 -2.42
CA VAL A 20 3.10 -7.50 -1.44
C VAL A 20 1.72 -6.87 -1.59
N ILE A 21 1.62 -5.54 -1.73
CA ILE A 21 0.31 -4.89 -1.91
C ILE A 21 -0.35 -5.27 -3.23
N VAL A 22 0.41 -5.44 -4.32
CA VAL A 22 -0.17 -5.95 -5.58
C VAL A 22 -0.72 -7.37 -5.38
N ALA A 23 -0.01 -8.23 -4.66
CA ALA A 23 -0.46 -9.59 -4.37
C ALA A 23 -1.71 -9.59 -3.47
N GLU A 24 -1.71 -8.81 -2.39
CA GLU A 24 -2.86 -8.68 -1.48
C GLU A 24 -4.08 -8.10 -2.20
N GLY A 25 -3.90 -7.04 -2.99
CA GLY A 25 -4.97 -6.44 -3.80
C GLY A 25 -5.54 -7.44 -4.81
N ALA A 26 -4.69 -8.25 -5.45
CA ALA A 26 -5.15 -9.30 -6.37
C ALA A 26 -5.95 -10.38 -5.63
N VAL A 27 -5.46 -10.86 -4.48
CA VAL A 27 -6.20 -11.82 -3.63
C VAL A 27 -7.53 -11.22 -3.18
N PHE A 28 -7.55 -9.96 -2.77
CA PHE A 28 -8.75 -9.28 -2.33
C PHE A 28 -9.78 -9.10 -3.47
N ALA A 29 -9.32 -8.81 -4.69
CA ALA A 29 -10.17 -8.72 -5.89
C ALA A 29 -10.78 -10.07 -6.30
N PHE A 30 -9.96 -11.13 -6.34
CA PHE A 30 -10.33 -12.41 -6.96
C PHE A 30 -10.77 -13.51 -5.98
N SER A 31 -10.53 -13.36 -4.68
CA SER A 31 -10.95 -14.37 -3.70
C SER A 31 -12.48 -14.37 -3.51
N SER A 32 -13.06 -15.56 -3.50
CA SER A 32 -14.46 -15.80 -3.18
C SER A 32 -14.74 -15.63 -1.68
N ASP A 33 -13.74 -15.90 -0.83
CA ASP A 33 -13.83 -15.73 0.61
C ASP A 33 -13.96 -14.24 1.00
N SER A 34 -13.12 -13.39 0.40
CA SER A 34 -13.22 -11.93 0.59
C SER A 34 -14.52 -11.38 0.03
N ALA A 35 -15.08 -11.95 -1.04
CA ALA A 35 -16.39 -11.57 -1.57
C ALA A 35 -17.51 -11.89 -0.56
N HIS A 36 -17.44 -13.06 0.08
CA HIS A 36 -18.45 -13.51 1.03
C HIS A 36 -18.39 -12.73 2.34
N VAL A 37 -17.18 -12.43 2.82
CA VAL A 37 -16.95 -11.58 4.01
C VAL A 37 -17.40 -10.15 3.74
N PHE A 38 -17.10 -9.59 2.56
CA PHE A 38 -17.54 -8.24 2.18
C PHE A 38 -19.05 -8.17 1.92
N ALA A 39 -19.69 -9.23 1.42
CA ALA A 39 -21.15 -9.25 1.27
C ALA A 39 -21.88 -9.10 2.62
N LYS A 40 -21.26 -9.50 3.73
CA LYS A 40 -21.82 -9.37 5.09
C LYS A 40 -21.72 -7.94 5.65
N THR A 41 -20.99 -7.03 5.01
CA THR A 41 -20.84 -5.64 5.45
C THR A 41 -21.97 -4.73 4.97
N GLY A 42 -22.80 -5.21 4.03
CA GLY A 42 -23.83 -4.39 3.38
C GLY A 42 -23.28 -3.41 2.34
N LEU A 43 -21.96 -3.37 2.11
CA LEU A 43 -21.37 -2.55 1.07
C LEU A 43 -21.54 -3.20 -0.31
N PRO A 44 -21.77 -2.40 -1.37
CA PRO A 44 -21.80 -2.92 -2.73
C PRO A 44 -20.48 -3.58 -3.12
N GLY A 45 -20.55 -4.71 -3.84
CA GLY A 45 -19.35 -5.45 -4.27
C GLY A 45 -18.38 -4.64 -5.15
N PHE A 46 -18.85 -3.56 -5.80
CA PHE A 46 -17.98 -2.67 -6.56
C PHE A 46 -17.00 -1.89 -5.66
N VAL A 47 -17.35 -1.63 -4.39
CA VAL A 47 -16.46 -0.92 -3.44
C VAL A 47 -15.23 -1.77 -3.16
N ARG A 48 -15.42 -3.09 -2.98
CA ARG A 48 -14.33 -4.07 -2.84
C ARG A 48 -13.40 -4.04 -4.05
N LEU A 49 -13.98 -4.09 -5.24
CA LEU A 49 -13.22 -4.11 -6.50
C LEU A 49 -12.48 -2.79 -6.74
N ALA A 50 -13.13 -1.65 -6.47
CA ALA A 50 -12.53 -0.33 -6.57
C ALA A 50 -11.36 -0.19 -5.59
N LEU A 51 -11.51 -0.65 -4.35
CA LEU A 51 -10.44 -0.64 -3.36
C LEU A 51 -9.23 -1.45 -3.85
N ALA A 52 -9.46 -2.70 -4.27
CA ALA A 52 -8.42 -3.59 -4.75
C ALA A 52 -7.64 -3.00 -5.95
N TRP A 53 -8.35 -2.46 -6.94
CA TRP A 53 -7.70 -1.85 -8.10
C TRP A 53 -6.95 -0.57 -7.76
N THR A 54 -7.45 0.21 -6.80
CA THR A 54 -6.76 1.43 -6.35
C THR A 54 -5.48 1.09 -5.59
N GLU A 55 -5.49 0.05 -4.75
CA GLU A 55 -4.29 -0.48 -4.08
C GLU A 55 -3.24 -0.94 -5.09
N ILE A 56 -3.64 -1.77 -6.07
CA ILE A 56 -2.75 -2.25 -7.13
C ILE A 56 -2.19 -1.09 -7.95
N GLY A 57 -3.05 -0.16 -8.38
CA GLY A 57 -2.64 1.00 -9.17
C GLY A 57 -1.68 1.91 -8.41
N ALA A 58 -1.94 2.16 -7.13
CA ALA A 58 -1.07 2.95 -6.26
C ALA A 58 0.29 2.28 -6.03
N ALA A 59 0.31 0.96 -5.81
CA ALA A 59 1.53 0.19 -5.64
C ALA A 59 2.38 0.17 -6.92
N ILE A 60 1.76 0.02 -8.09
CA ILE A 60 2.45 0.13 -9.39
C ILE A 60 3.02 1.53 -9.59
N LEU A 61 2.24 2.57 -9.29
CA LEU A 61 2.70 3.95 -9.39
C LEU A 61 3.86 4.24 -8.44
N PHE A 62 3.82 3.68 -7.23
CA PHE A 62 4.89 3.74 -6.24
C PHE A 62 6.18 3.03 -6.71
N LEU A 63 6.11 2.10 -7.66
CA LEU A 63 7.29 1.49 -8.28
C LEU A 63 8.00 2.43 -9.25
N VAL A 64 7.25 3.34 -9.90
CA VAL A 64 7.76 4.22 -10.94
C VAL A 64 8.63 5.32 -10.33
N PRO A 65 9.94 5.40 -10.66
CA PRO A 65 10.88 6.32 -10.00
C PRO A 65 10.45 7.79 -9.99
N ARG A 66 9.79 8.24 -11.07
CA ARG A 66 9.31 9.62 -11.23
C ARG A 66 8.01 9.91 -10.47
N ALA A 67 7.29 8.87 -10.05
CA ALA A 67 5.99 8.99 -9.41
C ALA A 67 5.96 8.47 -7.97
N ILE A 68 7.10 8.09 -7.38
CA ILE A 68 7.16 7.53 -6.01
C ILE A 68 6.47 8.40 -4.96
N VAL A 69 6.62 9.73 -5.02
CA VAL A 69 5.99 10.60 -4.03
C VAL A 69 4.47 10.61 -4.20
N ALA A 70 3.98 10.75 -5.44
CA ALA A 70 2.55 10.73 -5.73
C ALA A 70 1.93 9.34 -5.46
N GLY A 71 2.56 8.28 -5.96
CA GLY A 71 2.17 6.89 -5.73
C GLY A 71 2.23 6.49 -4.26
N GLY A 72 3.23 6.97 -3.51
CA GLY A 72 3.35 6.72 -2.09
C GLY A 72 2.26 7.41 -1.26
N TRP A 73 1.93 8.67 -1.56
CA TRP A 73 0.80 9.34 -0.92
C TRP A 73 -0.54 8.68 -1.26
N LEU A 74 -0.75 8.30 -2.52
CA LEU A 74 -1.93 7.55 -2.93
C LEU A 74 -2.02 6.22 -2.18
N LEU A 75 -0.92 5.48 -2.11
CA LEU A 75 -0.84 4.19 -1.41
C LEU A 75 -1.13 4.33 0.08
N ILE A 76 -0.55 5.32 0.75
CA ILE A 76 -0.87 5.64 2.16
C ILE A 76 -2.36 5.96 2.32
N GLY A 77 -2.92 6.80 1.46
CA GLY A 77 -4.34 7.16 1.53
C GLY A 77 -5.26 5.95 1.40
N VAL A 78 -4.96 5.05 0.46
CA VAL A 78 -5.72 3.82 0.25
C VAL A 78 -5.57 2.86 1.42
N LEU A 79 -4.36 2.65 1.95
CA LEU A 79 -4.12 1.82 3.13
C LEU A 79 -4.86 2.36 4.37
N VAL A 80 -4.85 3.67 4.59
CA VAL A 80 -5.60 4.30 5.69
C VAL A 80 -7.09 4.06 5.53
N PHE A 81 -7.62 4.22 4.32
CA PHE A 81 -9.03 3.93 4.05
C PHE A 81 -9.36 2.45 4.28
N ALA A 82 -8.50 1.52 3.84
CA ALA A 82 -8.64 0.09 4.10
C ALA A 82 -8.63 -0.24 5.59
N ILE A 83 -7.76 0.39 6.39
CA ILE A 83 -7.71 0.26 7.86
C ILE A 83 -9.03 0.72 8.48
N VAL A 84 -9.57 1.87 8.05
CA VAL A 84 -10.85 2.38 8.55
C VAL A 84 -11.97 1.39 8.26
N LEU A 85 -12.03 0.84 7.04
CA LEU A 85 -13.02 -0.19 6.71
C LEU A 85 -12.84 -1.43 7.59
N HIS A 86 -11.62 -1.90 7.80
CA HIS A 86 -11.36 -3.05 8.67
C HIS A 86 -11.89 -2.83 10.09
N ILE A 87 -11.60 -1.67 10.69
CA ILE A 87 -12.05 -1.32 12.04
C ILE A 87 -13.58 -1.23 12.12
N LEU A 88 -14.22 -0.55 11.16
CA LEU A 88 -15.69 -0.38 11.13
C LEU A 88 -16.45 -1.70 11.03
N HIS A 89 -15.83 -2.74 10.44
CA HIS A 89 -16.43 -4.06 10.28
C HIS A 89 -15.91 -5.09 11.31
N GLY A 90 -15.14 -4.65 12.32
CA GLY A 90 -14.63 -5.50 13.41
C GLY A 90 -13.45 -6.39 13.02
N TRP A 91 -12.78 -6.12 11.91
CA TRP A 91 -11.58 -6.83 11.46
C TRP A 91 -10.33 -6.16 12.03
N TRP A 92 -9.89 -6.60 13.21
CA TRP A 92 -8.78 -5.94 13.92
C TRP A 92 -7.38 -6.28 13.37
N ASN A 93 -7.28 -7.16 12.39
CA ASN A 93 -6.01 -7.55 11.78
C ASN A 93 -5.50 -6.49 10.78
N VAL A 94 -5.14 -5.31 11.28
CA VAL A 94 -4.67 -4.16 10.48
C VAL A 94 -3.16 -3.90 10.60
N GLY A 95 -2.44 -4.73 11.37
CA GLY A 95 -1.03 -4.52 11.67
C GLY A 95 -0.14 -4.48 10.42
N ALA A 96 -0.38 -5.37 9.45
CA ALA A 96 0.33 -5.38 8.18
C ALA A 96 0.13 -4.06 7.40
N LEU A 97 -1.10 -3.58 7.30
CA LEU A 97 -1.44 -2.32 6.62
C LEU A 97 -0.70 -1.12 7.23
N MET A 98 -0.60 -1.08 8.56
CA MET A 98 0.16 -0.04 9.27
C MET A 98 1.66 -0.10 8.93
N VAL A 99 2.24 -1.29 8.92
CA VAL A 99 3.65 -1.50 8.55
C VAL A 99 3.90 -1.05 7.10
N TYR A 100 3.00 -1.37 6.18
CA TYR A 100 3.11 -0.94 4.78
C TYR A 100 2.98 0.57 4.62
N ALA A 101 2.07 1.22 5.37
CA ALA A 101 1.92 2.67 5.34
C ALA A 101 3.18 3.38 5.83
N VAL A 102 3.73 2.94 6.98
CA VAL A 102 4.96 3.52 7.55
C VAL A 102 6.17 3.22 6.67
N GLY A 103 6.26 2.01 6.10
CA GLY A 103 7.33 1.64 5.17
C GLY A 103 7.30 2.48 3.89
N THR A 104 6.11 2.72 3.34
CA THR A 104 5.90 3.63 2.20
C THR A 104 6.39 5.03 2.51
N TRP A 105 6.01 5.56 3.68
CA TRP A 105 6.47 6.87 4.14
C TRP A 105 8.00 6.93 4.31
N ALA A 106 8.62 5.90 4.88
CA ALA A 106 10.07 5.83 5.05
C ALA A 106 10.82 5.87 3.70
N VAL A 107 10.32 5.17 2.67
CA VAL A 107 10.86 5.23 1.31
C VAL A 107 10.77 6.63 0.73
N MET A 108 9.62 7.31 0.90
CA MET A 108 9.43 8.68 0.42
C MET A 108 10.35 9.66 1.14
N ALA A 109 10.46 9.57 2.46
CA ALA A 109 11.32 10.41 3.27
C ALA A 109 12.81 10.23 2.91
N GLY A 110 13.24 9.01 2.61
CA GLY A 110 14.60 8.73 2.15
C GLY A 110 14.91 9.29 0.76
N ARG A 111 13.92 9.28 -0.15
CA ARG A 111 14.05 9.89 -1.49
C ARG A 111 14.20 11.41 -1.42
N ALA A 112 13.40 12.09 -0.58
CA ALA A 112 13.47 13.54 -0.42
C ALA A 112 14.85 14.02 0.05
N GLN A 113 15.50 13.27 0.95
CA GLN A 113 16.86 13.57 1.42
C GLN A 113 17.91 13.47 0.31
N THR A 114 17.78 12.49 -0.60
CA THR A 114 18.71 12.32 -1.74
C THR A 114 18.56 13.45 -2.77
N SER A 115 17.37 14.02 -2.91
CA SER A 115 17.12 15.16 -3.79
C SER A 115 17.63 16.49 -3.22
N ALA A 116 17.71 16.63 -1.89
CA ALA A 116 18.19 17.84 -1.22
C ALA A 116 19.73 17.93 -1.11
N THR A 117 20.44 16.82 -1.38
CA THR A 117 21.91 16.72 -1.28
C THR A 117 22.62 16.82 -2.65
N LYS A 118 21.87 16.94 -3.75
CA LYS A 118 22.40 17.21 -5.10
C LYS A 118 22.16 18.66 -5.50
#